data_AF-E9EC62-F1
#
_entry.id   AF-E9EC62-F1
#
_cell.length_a   1.000
_cell.length_b   1.000
_cell.length_c   1.000
_cell.angle_alpha   90.00
_cell.angle_beta   90.00
_cell.angle_gamma   90.00
#
_symmetry.space_group_name_H-M   'P 1'
#
loop_
_entity.id
_entity.type
_entity.pdbx_description
1 polymer ?
#
loop_
_entity_poly.entity_id
_entity_poly.type
_entity_poly.pdbx_seq_one_letter_code
_entity_poly.pdbx_strand_id
1 'polypeptide(L)'
;MTEISSLFSPVAPAVPTNAIIRVTDSPVPIQVFTHPSADDYSVFFPFHDLAALNSGQQDLFSFKQLIKNGTEGQHLLLLFTDGCEVDGKTDCSKACSNESTFFGSLETFYNCIALSSISHWTRETNRYYISEEAERNASGIMGSSSLASFDGRPVLSLFVTCAQEACGADGLHKPCDDSIKTLSREANATVIFKAMDDFCPDLQAEINPDIFGPGVLISYVLQVTFSGTLYLFLKAFTLYVRYTHKKQEAEKQLQRASSRGGLTRRLTRIESIIWRDSSALSRTSIALATTLVEFQEAQCWFVFAIQIASILAIVVNAQEGSFWGEIIVNAAVAFHVSQNGILPMFLIQICLHHEGIRNWHTFLGFFVEYMLAIVATRQKVYFRDAFNLFKQENKIDACGQNPSPRSYCASTQGVEGLRLSFFPHPLLYKMVFLVLDTIAIVILVFDQLSWTLRTHHFTKHITIRGYHVGRAPNSGRLKLAWVHFKQWVWRILEVLYLVINILYLISLIKVISADSFQANKWSYGQIIAMTVWGPVIVKLFDLAVSGPPKNGQRLNSGPPRLRIDNVINRRHGTSADEELDAEEEAYGTGRERRIPAPPEIIDLRQRPRPTRDEEADLTDGIGDSVGDDIKRVGR
;
A
#
# COMPACT_ATOMS: atom_id res chain seq x y z
N MET A 1 29.36 8.80 -17.24
CA MET A 1 30.65 9.51 -17.08
C MET A 1 30.40 10.91 -17.59
N THR A 2 30.58 11.89 -16.69
CA THR A 2 30.45 13.36 -16.84
C THR A 2 29.06 13.96 -17.14
N GLU A 3 28.66 14.89 -16.25
CA GLU A 3 27.53 15.85 -16.31
C GLU A 3 26.13 15.46 -15.81
N ILE A 4 25.97 15.03 -14.55
CA ILE A 4 24.72 15.24 -13.76
C ILE A 4 25.07 15.33 -12.26
N SER A 5 25.80 16.37 -11.80
CA SER A 5 26.25 16.45 -10.39
C SER A 5 26.19 17.84 -9.75
N SER A 6 25.38 18.78 -10.25
CA SER A 6 25.37 20.17 -9.73
C SER A 6 24.00 20.77 -9.45
N LEU A 7 22.95 19.96 -9.21
CA LEU A 7 21.59 20.48 -8.98
C LEU A 7 20.86 19.86 -7.79
N PHE A 8 21.52 19.62 -6.65
CA PHE A 8 20.80 19.37 -5.38
C PHE A 8 21.63 19.82 -4.17
N SER A 9 21.49 21.10 -3.81
CA SER A 9 21.59 21.56 -2.43
C SER A 9 20.31 22.36 -2.16
N PRO A 10 19.46 21.98 -1.19
CA PRO A 10 18.51 22.94 -0.67
C PRO A 10 19.33 23.97 0.09
N VAL A 11 19.48 25.16 -0.49
CA VAL A 11 19.90 26.34 0.25
C VAL A 11 18.80 26.57 1.26
N ALA A 12 18.98 26.04 2.48
CA ALA A 12 18.30 26.58 3.63
C ALA A 12 18.58 28.09 3.64
N PRO A 13 17.58 28.98 3.79
CA PRO A 13 17.89 30.34 4.17
C PRO A 13 18.67 30.23 5.48
N ALA A 14 19.93 30.68 5.45
CA ALA A 14 20.78 30.68 6.62
C ALA A 14 20.04 31.40 7.74
N VAL A 15 19.66 30.66 8.78
CA VAL A 15 19.27 31.21 10.07
C VAL A 15 20.42 32.12 10.50
N PRO A 16 20.20 33.43 10.69
CA PRO A 16 21.23 34.26 11.29
C PRO A 16 21.38 33.77 12.72
N THR A 17 22.55 33.20 13.01
CA THR A 17 23.09 33.00 14.36
C THR A 17 22.70 34.15 15.26
N ASN A 18 22.10 33.82 16.42
CA ASN A 18 21.82 34.71 17.54
C ASN A 18 22.93 35.74 17.74
N ALA A 19 22.78 36.90 17.12
CA ALA A 19 23.52 38.08 17.49
C ALA A 19 22.90 38.53 18.82
N ILE A 20 23.60 38.27 19.92
CA ILE A 20 23.30 38.88 21.21
C ILE A 20 23.50 40.38 21.01
N ILE A 21 22.42 41.09 20.71
CA ILE A 21 22.39 42.55 20.63
C ILE A 21 22.71 43.05 22.04
N ARG A 22 23.89 43.67 22.20
CA ARG A 22 24.18 44.52 23.36
C ARG A 22 23.05 45.53 23.46
N VAL A 23 22.46 45.68 24.65
CA VAL A 23 21.47 46.70 24.97
C VAL A 23 22.08 48.06 24.63
N THR A 24 21.77 48.57 23.44
CA THR A 24 21.95 49.95 23.05
C THR A 24 20.64 50.65 23.35
N ASP A 25 20.68 51.75 24.10
CA ASP A 25 19.54 52.60 24.47
C ASP A 25 18.81 53.27 23.28
N SER A 26 19.14 52.89 22.05
CA SER A 26 18.55 53.41 20.82
C SER A 26 17.63 52.36 20.18
N PRO A 27 16.41 52.73 19.78
CA PRO A 27 15.48 51.81 19.13
C PRO A 27 16.05 51.33 17.79
N VAL A 28 15.80 50.06 17.48
CA VAL A 28 16.30 49.40 16.25
C VAL A 28 15.24 49.49 15.15
N PRO A 29 15.61 49.72 13.87
CA PRO A 29 14.63 49.73 12.78
C PRO A 29 14.04 48.34 12.55
N ILE A 30 12.74 48.27 12.31
CA ILE A 30 12.08 47.05 11.82
C ILE A 30 12.36 46.88 10.32
N GLN A 31 12.59 45.64 9.92
CA GLN A 31 12.62 45.21 8.52
C GLN A 31 11.38 44.39 8.22
N VAL A 32 10.65 44.75 7.16
CA VAL A 32 9.42 44.05 6.74
C VAL A 32 9.69 43.33 5.43
N PHE A 33 9.39 42.03 5.42
CA PHE A 33 9.43 41.17 4.25
C PHE A 33 8.03 40.63 3.97
N THR A 34 7.62 40.71 2.71
CA THR A 34 6.34 40.17 2.25
C THR A 34 6.58 38.87 1.49
N HIS A 35 5.80 37.84 1.79
CA HIS A 35 5.79 36.56 1.09
C HIS A 35 4.38 36.28 0.57
N PRO A 36 4.19 35.60 -0.57
CA PRO A 36 2.85 35.30 -1.09
C PRO A 36 1.97 34.55 -0.09
N SER A 37 2.39 33.37 0.31
CA SER A 37 1.64 32.46 1.18
C SER A 37 2.58 31.73 2.15
N ALA A 38 2.01 31.08 3.16
CA ALA A 38 2.66 30.11 4.02
C ALA A 38 2.83 28.71 3.34
N ASP A 39 2.85 28.65 2.00
CA ASP A 39 2.79 27.41 1.20
C ASP A 39 3.83 26.35 1.57
N ASP A 40 5.04 26.75 1.96
CA ASP A 40 6.10 25.83 2.41
C ASP A 40 5.72 25.04 3.68
N TYR A 41 4.74 25.51 4.44
CA TYR A 41 4.22 24.89 5.68
C TYR A 41 2.78 24.38 5.52
N SER A 42 2.09 24.75 4.44
CA SER A 42 0.66 24.49 4.25
C SER A 42 0.38 23.27 3.37
N VAL A 43 1.40 22.66 2.78
CA VAL A 43 1.29 21.46 1.94
C VAL A 43 2.09 20.33 2.55
N PHE A 44 1.43 19.22 2.83
CA PHE A 44 2.10 17.99 3.25
C PHE A 44 2.15 17.01 2.08
N PHE A 45 3.35 16.56 1.72
CA PHE A 45 3.57 15.52 0.72
C PHE A 45 4.04 14.22 1.40
N PRO A 46 3.14 13.25 1.68
CA PRO A 46 3.46 12.03 2.43
C PRO A 46 4.65 11.23 1.90
N PHE A 47 4.90 11.30 0.59
CA PHE A 47 6.04 10.62 -0.02
C PHE A 47 7.38 11.24 0.41
N HIS A 48 7.50 12.57 0.38
CA HIS A 48 8.74 13.33 0.61
C HIS A 48 8.91 13.74 2.09
N ASP A 49 7.84 14.19 2.73
CA ASP A 49 7.92 14.95 3.98
C ASP A 49 7.87 14.06 5.23
N LEU A 50 7.57 12.78 5.06
CA LEU A 50 7.53 11.81 6.16
C LEU A 50 8.86 11.70 6.92
N ALA A 51 9.99 11.91 6.25
CA ALA A 51 11.30 11.88 6.92
C ALA A 51 11.42 12.99 7.98
N ALA A 52 10.79 14.14 7.75
CA ALA A 52 10.80 15.27 8.68
C ALA A 52 9.91 15.03 9.90
N LEU A 53 8.81 14.26 9.78
CA LEU A 53 8.01 13.82 10.93
C LEU A 53 8.80 12.91 11.90
N ASN A 54 9.83 12.22 11.40
CA ASN A 54 10.61 11.25 12.17
C ASN A 54 11.89 11.83 12.80
N SER A 55 12.36 13.01 12.38
CA SER A 55 13.61 13.60 12.88
C SER A 55 13.49 14.21 14.30
N GLY A 56 12.32 14.14 14.93
CA GLY A 56 12.06 14.81 16.20
C GLY A 56 11.90 16.33 16.06
N GLN A 57 11.87 16.88 14.84
CA GLN A 57 11.38 18.23 14.57
C GLN A 57 9.85 18.23 14.65
N GLN A 58 9.34 18.15 15.88
CA GLN A 58 7.92 18.13 16.22
C GLN A 58 7.16 19.36 15.69
N ASP A 59 7.88 20.44 15.38
CA ASP A 59 7.30 21.72 14.98
C ASP A 59 7.33 22.02 13.47
N LEU A 60 7.86 21.13 12.62
CA LEU A 60 8.08 21.45 11.21
C LEU A 60 6.78 21.67 10.41
N PHE A 61 5.69 21.04 10.86
CA PHE A 61 4.35 21.16 10.27
C PHE A 61 3.34 21.81 11.23
N SER A 62 3.81 22.32 12.38
CA SER A 62 2.99 23.06 13.33
C SER A 62 3.16 24.55 13.08
N PHE A 63 2.05 25.30 13.13
CA PHE A 63 2.11 26.76 13.08
C PHE A 63 2.50 27.40 14.42
N LYS A 64 2.74 26.60 15.48
CA LYS A 64 3.14 27.08 16.81
C LYS A 64 4.37 27.98 16.76
N GLN A 65 5.43 27.55 16.07
CA GLN A 65 6.67 28.33 15.99
C GLN A 65 6.50 29.59 15.12
N LEU A 66 5.69 29.51 14.06
CA LEU A 66 5.36 30.68 13.24
C LEU A 66 4.65 31.74 14.08
N ILE A 67 3.62 31.35 14.84
CA ILE A 67 2.86 32.24 15.73
C ILE A 67 3.78 32.82 16.81
N LYS A 68 4.59 31.98 17.46
CA LYS A 68 5.56 32.40 18.48
C LYS A 68 6.57 33.44 17.96
N ASN A 69 7.12 33.22 16.77
CA ASN A 69 8.02 34.20 16.15
C ASN A 69 7.31 35.55 15.90
N GLY A 70 6.00 35.53 15.61
CA GLY A 70 5.18 36.74 15.45
C GLY A 70 4.91 37.48 16.77
N THR A 71 4.75 36.76 17.90
CA THR A 71 4.45 37.35 19.21
C THR A 71 5.69 37.88 19.95
N GLU A 72 6.86 37.25 19.77
CA GLU A 72 8.10 37.61 20.47
C GLU A 72 8.72 38.96 20.07
N GLY A 73 8.20 39.61 19.01
CA GLY A 73 8.63 40.96 18.62
C GLY A 73 10.05 41.01 18.07
N GLN A 74 10.30 40.32 16.96
CA GLN A 74 11.59 40.35 16.29
C GLN A 74 11.75 41.63 15.45
N HIS A 75 12.99 42.08 15.24
CA HIS A 75 13.30 43.20 14.33
C HIS A 75 12.99 42.86 12.85
N LEU A 76 12.80 41.58 12.56
CA LEU A 76 12.42 41.04 11.27
C LEU A 76 10.93 40.65 11.31
N LEU A 77 10.12 41.28 10.47
CA LEU A 77 8.71 40.96 10.30
C LEU A 77 8.50 40.28 8.96
N LEU A 78 7.85 39.11 8.99
CA LEU A 78 7.29 38.47 7.80
C LEU A 78 5.80 38.79 7.74
N LEU A 79 5.27 39.13 6.57
CA LEU A 79 3.83 39.29 6.32
C LEU A 79 3.43 38.53 5.04
N PHE A 80 2.23 37.97 5.02
CA PHE A 80 1.72 37.20 3.89
C PHE A 80 0.78 38.05 3.01
N THR A 81 1.01 38.12 1.70
CA THR A 81 0.19 38.94 0.80
C THR A 81 -1.15 38.32 0.44
N ASP A 82 -1.26 36.99 0.55
CA ASP A 82 -2.50 36.25 0.30
C ASP A 82 -3.44 36.28 1.52
N GLY A 83 -2.99 36.82 2.66
CA GLY A 83 -3.81 37.10 3.83
C GLY A 83 -4.50 38.46 3.76
N CYS A 84 -5.38 38.75 4.71
CA CYS A 84 -6.09 40.04 4.85
C CYS A 84 -6.99 40.42 3.66
N GLU A 85 -7.52 39.46 2.92
CA GLU A 85 -8.44 39.75 1.82
C GLU A 85 -9.82 40.17 2.34
N VAL A 86 -10.26 41.37 1.96
CA VAL A 86 -11.59 41.90 2.26
C VAL A 86 -12.18 42.49 0.98
N ASP A 87 -13.35 42.04 0.58
CA ASP A 87 -14.05 42.51 -0.64
C ASP A 87 -13.19 42.41 -1.92
N GLY A 88 -12.33 41.40 -2.03
CA GLY A 88 -11.44 41.19 -3.18
C GLY A 88 -10.21 42.09 -3.22
N LYS A 89 -9.88 42.75 -2.10
CA LYS A 89 -8.68 43.60 -1.95
C LYS A 89 -7.97 43.27 -0.63
N THR A 90 -6.65 43.37 -0.63
CA THR A 90 -5.86 43.19 0.60
C THR A 90 -5.93 44.45 1.47
N ASP A 91 -6.49 44.34 2.67
CA ASP A 91 -6.55 45.42 3.66
C ASP A 91 -6.49 44.83 5.08
N CYS A 92 -5.28 44.74 5.64
CA CYS A 92 -5.09 44.18 6.97
C CYS A 92 -5.76 45.00 8.08
N SER A 93 -5.85 46.33 7.98
CA SER A 93 -6.53 47.13 9.00
C SER A 93 -8.02 46.79 9.10
N LYS A 94 -8.68 46.61 7.95
CA LYS A 94 -10.08 46.19 7.91
C LYS A 94 -10.25 44.70 8.24
N ALA A 95 -9.34 43.84 7.78
CA ALA A 95 -9.41 42.40 8.03
C ALA A 95 -9.25 42.06 9.52
N CYS A 96 -8.32 42.71 10.22
CA CYS A 96 -8.02 42.42 11.62
C CYS A 96 -9.04 43.01 12.61
N SER A 97 -9.88 43.95 12.17
CA SER A 97 -10.94 44.54 13.00
C SER A 97 -12.27 43.78 12.95
N ASN A 98 -12.37 42.75 12.10
CA ASN A 98 -13.57 41.91 11.96
C ASN A 98 -13.22 40.44 12.23
N GLU A 99 -13.94 39.81 13.17
CA GLU A 99 -13.72 38.43 13.61
C GLU A 99 -13.78 37.42 12.46
N SER A 100 -14.73 37.59 11.53
CA SER A 100 -14.94 36.64 10.43
C SER A 100 -13.80 36.61 9.42
N THR A 101 -13.13 37.75 9.22
CA THR A 101 -11.95 37.86 8.35
C THR A 101 -10.66 37.57 9.09
N PHE A 102 -10.53 38.04 10.34
CA PHE A 102 -9.34 37.82 11.17
C PHE A 102 -9.02 36.32 11.32
N PHE A 103 -10.02 35.50 11.67
CA PHE A 103 -9.85 34.05 11.81
C PHE A 103 -10.14 33.28 10.51
N GLY A 104 -10.33 33.97 9.37
CA GLY A 104 -10.77 33.37 8.11
C GLY A 104 -9.69 32.57 7.38
N SER A 105 -8.41 32.78 7.71
CA SER A 105 -7.29 31.98 7.20
C SER A 105 -6.09 32.06 8.14
N LEU A 106 -5.15 31.13 7.99
CA LEU A 106 -3.88 31.14 8.74
C LEU A 106 -3.08 32.42 8.46
N GLU A 107 -2.99 32.83 7.21
CA GLU A 107 -2.21 33.99 6.77
C GLU A 107 -2.78 35.28 7.37
N THR A 108 -4.11 35.42 7.37
CA THR A 108 -4.79 36.58 7.96
C THR A 108 -4.62 36.60 9.47
N PHE A 109 -4.82 35.44 10.12
CA PHE A 109 -4.60 35.30 11.55
C PHE A 109 -3.18 35.70 11.95
N TYR A 110 -2.17 35.15 11.26
CA TYR A 110 -0.76 35.47 11.51
C TYR A 110 -0.45 36.96 11.30
N ASN A 111 -0.85 37.53 10.16
CA ASN A 111 -0.61 38.95 9.87
C ASN A 111 -1.18 39.84 10.96
N CYS A 112 -2.41 39.59 11.40
CA CYS A 112 -3.07 40.39 12.43
C CYS A 112 -2.35 40.32 13.79
N ILE A 113 -1.89 39.14 14.19
CA ILE A 113 -1.11 38.97 15.43
C ILE A 113 0.26 39.64 15.31
N ALA A 114 0.96 39.45 14.19
CA ALA A 114 2.29 40.01 13.96
C ALA A 114 2.28 41.55 13.89
N LEU A 115 1.27 42.14 13.23
CA LEU A 115 1.03 43.59 13.21
C LEU A 115 0.70 44.13 14.61
N SER A 116 -0.09 43.39 15.39
CA SER A 116 -0.43 43.77 16.77
C SER A 116 0.79 43.76 17.69
N SER A 117 1.64 42.74 17.53
CA SER A 117 2.93 42.62 18.21
C SER A 117 3.81 43.83 17.90
N ILE A 118 3.96 44.19 16.64
CA ILE A 118 4.78 45.34 16.24
C ILE A 118 4.23 46.67 16.74
N SER A 119 2.92 46.86 16.70
CA SER A 119 2.27 48.05 17.28
C SER A 119 2.64 48.20 18.77
N HIS A 120 2.65 47.10 19.54
CA HIS A 120 3.08 47.10 20.94
C HIS A 120 4.57 47.39 21.11
N TRP A 121 5.44 46.71 20.34
CA TRP A 121 6.90 46.84 20.50
C TRP A 121 7.46 48.19 20.01
N THR A 122 6.73 48.88 19.14
CA THR A 122 7.10 50.21 18.64
C THR A 122 6.50 51.33 19.48
N ARG A 123 5.20 51.27 19.81
CA ARG A 123 4.49 52.38 20.46
C ARG A 123 4.52 52.31 21.99
N GLU A 124 4.37 51.12 22.56
CA GLU A 124 4.22 50.98 24.02
C GLU A 124 5.56 50.75 24.73
N THR A 125 6.48 50.00 24.12
CA THR A 125 7.79 49.69 24.73
C THR A 125 8.96 50.48 24.13
N ASN A 126 8.74 51.16 23.00
CA ASN A 126 9.76 51.96 22.28
C ASN A 126 11.06 51.19 21.99
N ARG A 127 10.97 49.88 21.78
CA ARG A 127 12.11 48.99 21.50
C ARG A 127 12.53 49.05 20.04
N TYR A 128 11.57 49.24 19.15
CA TYR A 128 11.77 49.34 17.71
C TYR A 128 11.13 50.61 17.14
N TYR A 129 11.57 51.02 15.96
CA TYR A 129 10.90 52.08 15.18
C TYR A 129 10.61 51.61 13.75
N ILE A 130 9.57 52.19 13.15
CA ILE A 130 9.16 51.89 11.78
C ILE A 130 9.94 52.79 10.84
N SER A 131 10.73 52.18 9.95
CA SER A 131 11.47 52.89 8.91
C SER A 131 10.58 53.18 7.70
N GLU A 132 10.94 54.16 6.87
CA GLU A 132 10.23 54.40 5.59
C GLU A 132 10.29 53.22 4.63
N GLU A 133 11.31 52.36 4.76
CA GLU A 133 11.44 51.14 3.96
C GLU A 133 10.45 50.08 4.45
N ALA A 134 10.33 49.87 5.77
CA ALA A 134 9.31 48.99 6.35
C ALA A 134 7.90 49.42 5.97
N GLU A 135 7.62 50.73 6.03
CA GLU A 135 6.33 51.31 5.64
C GLU A 135 6.03 51.06 4.15
N ARG A 136 7.01 51.28 3.27
CA ARG A 136 6.87 51.00 1.82
C ARG A 136 6.61 49.52 1.55
N ASN A 137 7.34 48.62 2.21
CA ASN A 137 7.19 47.17 2.00
C ASN A 137 5.82 46.67 2.50
N ALA A 138 5.30 47.22 3.61
CA ALA A 138 3.98 46.85 4.14
C ALA A 138 2.81 47.53 3.39
N SER A 139 3.04 48.63 2.68
CA SER A 139 1.96 49.43 2.05
C SER A 139 1.05 48.63 1.12
N GLY A 140 1.56 47.57 0.47
CA GLY A 140 0.79 46.72 -0.43
C GLY A 140 -0.30 45.88 0.24
N ILE A 141 -0.24 45.70 1.57
CA ILE A 141 -1.16 44.84 2.34
C ILE A 141 -1.93 45.61 3.43
N MET A 142 -1.47 46.81 3.80
CA MET A 142 -2.14 47.68 4.78
C MET A 142 -3.37 48.41 4.23
N GLY A 143 -3.66 48.26 2.93
CA GLY A 143 -4.81 48.87 2.26
C GLY A 143 -4.77 50.39 2.32
N SER A 144 -5.76 50.99 2.99
CA SER A 144 -5.87 52.45 3.14
C SER A 144 -5.12 53.02 4.35
N SER A 145 -4.56 52.16 5.21
CA SER A 145 -3.88 52.55 6.45
C SER A 145 -2.36 52.47 6.32
N SER A 146 -1.63 53.10 7.25
CA SER A 146 -0.18 52.95 7.38
C SER A 146 0.18 51.94 8.48
N LEU A 147 1.33 51.27 8.34
CA LEU A 147 1.89 50.37 9.35
C LEU A 147 2.08 51.12 10.68
N ALA A 148 2.57 52.37 10.63
CA ALA A 148 2.73 53.22 11.81
C ALA A 148 1.41 53.58 12.52
N SER A 149 0.29 53.61 11.80
CA SER A 149 -1.03 53.93 12.36
C SER A 149 -1.80 52.74 12.92
N PHE A 150 -1.31 51.52 12.71
CA PHE A 150 -2.02 50.31 13.09
C PHE A 150 -2.20 50.20 14.61
N ASP A 151 -3.43 49.97 15.05
CA ASP A 151 -3.78 49.74 16.45
C ASP A 151 -4.00 48.24 16.72
N GLY A 152 -3.11 47.64 17.49
CA GLY A 152 -3.18 46.22 17.84
C GLY A 152 -4.19 45.90 18.96
N ARG A 153 -4.66 46.89 19.74
CA ARG A 153 -5.52 46.61 20.90
C ARG A 153 -6.85 45.93 20.56
N PRO A 154 -7.61 46.37 19.52
CA PRO A 154 -8.83 45.68 19.12
C PRO A 154 -8.58 44.23 18.73
N VAL A 155 -7.50 43.96 17.99
CA VAL A 155 -7.12 42.61 17.54
C VAL A 155 -6.86 41.68 18.72
N LEU A 156 -6.12 42.15 19.72
CA LEU A 156 -5.84 41.38 20.94
C LEU A 156 -7.13 41.09 21.72
N SER A 157 -8.06 42.05 21.81
CA SER A 157 -9.36 41.84 22.46
C SER A 157 -10.22 40.79 21.74
N LEU A 158 -10.24 40.81 20.40
CA LEU A 158 -10.90 39.79 19.58
C LEU A 158 -10.26 38.41 19.79
N PHE A 159 -8.92 38.35 19.84
CA PHE A 159 -8.19 37.13 20.16
C PHE A 159 -8.59 36.56 21.52
N VAL A 160 -8.60 37.36 22.58
CA VAL A 160 -9.00 36.88 23.93
C VAL A 160 -10.41 36.29 23.91
N THR A 161 -11.34 36.94 23.20
CA THR A 161 -12.74 36.49 23.13
C THR A 161 -12.86 35.15 22.39
N CYS A 162 -12.24 35.03 21.22
CA CYS A 162 -12.20 33.77 20.47
C CYS A 162 -11.47 32.66 21.23
N ALA A 163 -10.33 32.96 21.87
CA ALA A 163 -9.55 32.01 22.64
C ALA A 163 -10.34 31.43 23.82
N GLN A 164 -11.06 32.26 24.57
CA GLN A 164 -11.86 31.83 25.71
C GLN A 164 -13.02 30.92 25.31
N GLU A 165 -13.71 31.22 24.21
CA GLU A 165 -14.79 30.38 23.71
C GLU A 165 -14.26 29.07 23.12
N ALA A 166 -13.15 29.14 22.38
CA ALA A 166 -12.47 27.96 21.84
C ALA A 166 -12.14 26.94 22.93
N CYS A 167 -11.72 27.39 24.11
CA CYS A 167 -11.40 26.50 25.23
C CYS A 167 -12.55 25.61 25.71
N GLY A 168 -13.80 25.93 25.38
CA GLY A 168 -14.97 25.11 25.70
C GLY A 168 -15.63 24.43 24.51
N ALA A 169 -15.26 24.81 23.28
CA ALA A 169 -16.02 24.47 22.07
C ALA A 169 -15.18 23.99 20.88
N ASP A 170 -13.85 23.86 21.03
CA ASP A 170 -12.96 23.49 19.92
C ASP A 170 -12.82 21.99 19.65
N GLY A 171 -13.46 21.14 20.47
CA GLY A 171 -13.45 19.68 20.28
C GLY A 171 -12.10 19.01 20.55
N LEU A 172 -11.10 19.72 21.10
CA LEU A 172 -9.79 19.16 21.41
C LEU A 172 -9.80 18.42 22.75
N HIS A 173 -9.14 17.26 22.79
CA HIS A 173 -9.05 16.41 23.99
C HIS A 173 -8.30 17.07 25.18
N LYS A 174 -7.42 18.04 24.91
CA LYS A 174 -6.65 18.73 25.95
C LYS A 174 -7.29 20.08 26.29
N PRO A 175 -7.69 20.32 27.56
CA PRO A 175 -8.26 21.59 27.96
C PRO A 175 -7.23 22.73 27.84
N CYS A 176 -7.73 23.95 27.71
CA CYS A 176 -6.86 25.13 27.77
C CYS A 176 -6.19 25.30 29.13
N ASP A 177 -5.01 25.91 29.09
CA ASP A 177 -4.32 26.41 30.25
C ASP A 177 -5.14 27.50 30.96
N ASP A 178 -5.00 27.59 32.28
CA ASP A 178 -5.76 28.55 33.09
C ASP A 178 -5.36 30.01 32.80
N SER A 179 -4.17 30.24 32.24
CA SER A 179 -3.72 31.55 31.74
C SER A 179 -4.66 32.16 30.69
N ILE A 180 -5.26 31.33 29.83
CA ILE A 180 -6.23 31.78 28.81
C ILE A 180 -7.62 31.96 29.40
N LYS A 181 -8.05 31.05 30.29
CA LYS A 181 -9.38 31.13 30.93
C LYS A 181 -9.53 32.36 31.82
N THR A 182 -8.45 32.77 32.49
CA THR A 182 -8.44 33.92 33.41
C THR A 182 -8.05 35.24 32.73
N LEU A 183 -7.76 35.21 31.42
CA LEU A 183 -7.28 36.37 30.68
C LEU A 183 -8.37 37.44 30.55
N SER A 184 -8.08 38.67 30.97
CA SER A 184 -8.98 39.82 30.74
C SER A 184 -8.75 40.43 29.36
N ARG A 185 -9.81 40.91 28.71
CA ARG A 185 -9.72 41.67 27.44
C ARG A 185 -8.95 42.97 27.59
N GLU A 186 -8.88 43.51 28.81
CA GLU A 186 -8.16 44.74 29.16
C GLU A 186 -6.73 44.47 29.66
N ALA A 187 -6.29 43.22 29.64
CA ALA A 187 -4.93 42.87 30.05
C ALA A 187 -3.88 43.57 29.18
N ASN A 188 -2.70 43.81 29.75
CA ASN A 188 -1.57 44.33 29.01
C ASN A 188 -1.21 43.39 27.84
N ALA A 189 -0.84 43.96 26.70
CA ALA A 189 -0.51 43.19 25.49
C ALA A 189 0.56 42.11 25.75
N THR A 190 1.57 42.40 26.58
CA THR A 190 2.61 41.41 26.98
C THR A 190 2.03 40.19 27.71
N VAL A 191 0.96 40.37 28.50
CA VAL A 191 0.28 39.26 29.19
C VAL A 191 -0.51 38.43 28.18
N ILE A 192 -1.18 39.08 27.23
CA ILE A 192 -1.91 38.41 26.16
C ILE A 192 -0.94 37.61 25.28
N PHE A 193 0.17 38.21 24.81
CA PHE A 193 1.19 37.50 24.02
C PHE A 193 1.80 36.33 24.77
N LYS A 194 2.04 36.46 26.08
CA LYS A 194 2.50 35.34 26.89
C LYS A 194 1.47 34.22 26.97
N ALA A 195 0.19 34.55 27.15
CA ALA A 195 -0.88 33.56 27.16
C ALA A 195 -1.05 32.88 25.78
N MET A 196 -0.78 33.61 24.69
CA MET A 196 -0.78 33.03 23.34
C MET A 196 0.26 31.92 23.15
N ASP A 197 1.40 31.99 23.82
CA ASP A 197 2.40 30.92 23.78
C ASP A 197 1.87 29.62 24.39
N ASP A 198 1.04 29.73 25.43
CA ASP A 198 0.39 28.61 26.12
C ASP A 198 -0.94 28.19 25.45
N PHE A 199 -1.43 28.95 24.47
CA PHE A 199 -2.70 28.68 23.78
C PHE A 199 -2.62 27.44 22.87
N CYS A 200 -1.47 27.21 22.25
CA CYS A 200 -1.23 26.10 21.33
C CYS A 200 -0.73 24.86 22.08
N PRO A 201 -1.59 23.86 22.34
CA PRO A 201 -1.20 22.69 23.09
C PRO A 201 -0.30 21.78 22.26
N ASP A 202 0.51 21.00 22.97
CA ASP A 202 1.03 19.77 22.40
C ASP A 202 -0.02 18.67 22.56
N LEU A 203 -0.39 18.03 21.44
CA LEU A 203 -1.41 17.00 21.34
C LEU A 203 -0.80 15.71 20.79
N GLN A 204 -1.27 14.57 21.30
CA GLN A 204 -0.98 13.28 20.68
C GLN A 204 -1.93 13.08 19.51
N ALA A 205 -1.38 12.77 18.34
CA ALA A 205 -2.19 12.42 17.18
C ALA A 205 -2.78 11.02 17.36
N GLU A 206 -4.10 10.91 17.32
CA GLU A 206 -4.78 9.62 17.26
C GLU A 206 -4.87 9.16 15.80
N ILE A 207 -4.57 7.89 15.57
CA ILE A 207 -4.64 7.33 14.22
C ILE A 207 -6.03 6.76 14.01
N ASN A 208 -6.68 7.14 12.91
CA ASN A 208 -8.00 6.63 12.60
C ASN A 208 -7.99 5.09 12.58
N PRO A 209 -8.86 4.43 13.37
CA PRO A 209 -8.88 2.98 13.50
C PRO A 209 -9.18 2.26 12.17
N ASP A 210 -9.87 2.88 11.23
CA ASP A 210 -10.12 2.26 9.92
C ASP A 210 -8.89 2.29 8.99
N ILE A 211 -7.94 3.19 9.25
CA ILE A 211 -6.65 3.26 8.54
C ILE A 211 -5.64 2.31 9.19
N PHE A 212 -5.54 2.32 10.52
CA PHE A 212 -4.49 1.62 11.26
C PHE A 212 -4.97 1.00 12.57
N GLY A 213 -6.10 0.30 12.52
CA GLY A 213 -6.63 -0.41 13.68
C GLY A 213 -6.32 -1.91 13.71
N PRO A 214 -6.78 -2.62 14.75
CA PRO A 214 -6.40 -4.00 15.01
C PRO A 214 -6.78 -4.96 13.87
N GLY A 215 -7.97 -4.84 13.29
CA GLY A 215 -8.39 -5.72 12.18
C GLY A 215 -7.54 -5.55 10.91
N VAL A 216 -7.18 -4.31 10.57
CA VAL A 216 -6.30 -3.99 9.43
C VAL A 216 -4.89 -4.51 9.69
N LEU A 217 -4.35 -4.27 10.90
CA LEU A 217 -3.04 -4.78 11.32
C LEU A 217 -2.95 -6.30 11.29
N ILE A 218 -3.94 -6.99 11.85
CA ILE A 218 -4.03 -8.46 11.79
C ILE A 218 -4.06 -8.92 10.34
N SER A 219 -4.81 -8.24 9.48
CA SER A 219 -4.92 -8.59 8.06
C SER A 219 -3.59 -8.47 7.33
N TYR A 220 -2.81 -7.42 7.59
CA TYR A 220 -1.45 -7.31 7.03
C TYR A 220 -0.50 -8.38 7.57
N VAL A 221 -0.57 -8.70 8.87
CA VAL A 221 0.23 -9.79 9.44
C VAL A 221 -0.14 -11.13 8.81
N LEU A 222 -1.43 -11.42 8.65
CA LEU A 222 -1.92 -12.64 7.97
C LEU A 222 -1.47 -12.66 6.51
N GLN A 223 -1.61 -11.54 5.79
CA GLN A 223 -1.18 -11.42 4.40
C GLN A 223 0.31 -11.75 4.23
N VAL A 224 1.17 -11.17 5.07
CA VAL A 224 2.62 -11.35 4.99
C VAL A 224 3.03 -12.75 5.42
N THR A 225 2.58 -13.20 6.60
CA THR A 225 2.92 -14.53 7.12
C THR A 225 2.44 -15.65 6.21
N PHE A 226 1.19 -15.59 5.75
CA PHE A 226 0.65 -16.62 4.86
C PHE A 226 1.34 -16.61 3.50
N SER A 227 1.71 -15.44 2.96
CA SER A 227 2.48 -15.37 1.72
C SER A 227 3.85 -16.05 1.83
N GLY A 228 4.58 -15.79 2.92
CA GLY A 228 5.87 -16.42 3.19
C GLY A 228 5.74 -17.92 3.42
N THR A 229 4.74 -18.35 4.18
CA THR A 229 4.47 -19.77 4.44
C THR A 229 4.11 -20.52 3.15
N LEU A 230 3.22 -19.96 2.31
CA LEU A 230 2.88 -20.56 1.01
C LEU A 230 4.09 -20.67 0.09
N TYR A 231 4.95 -19.64 0.05
CA TYR A 231 6.21 -19.68 -0.69
C TYR A 231 7.12 -20.82 -0.20
N LEU A 232 7.33 -20.92 1.11
CA LEU A 232 8.18 -21.96 1.70
C LEU A 232 7.62 -23.36 1.41
N PHE A 233 6.30 -23.55 1.53
CA PHE A 233 5.66 -24.82 1.20
C PHE A 233 5.79 -25.16 -0.29
N LEU A 234 5.60 -24.19 -1.19
CA LEU A 234 5.79 -24.37 -2.62
C LEU A 234 7.23 -24.82 -2.93
N LYS A 235 8.25 -24.15 -2.35
CA LYS A 235 9.65 -24.50 -2.58
C LYS A 235 10.05 -25.83 -1.96
N ALA A 236 9.60 -26.10 -0.74
CA ALA A 236 9.81 -27.40 -0.09
C ALA A 236 9.20 -28.53 -0.93
N PHE A 237 7.99 -28.33 -1.44
CA PHE A 237 7.32 -29.30 -2.30
C PHE A 237 8.06 -29.50 -3.64
N THR A 238 8.44 -28.42 -4.33
CA THR A 238 9.18 -28.51 -5.60
C THR A 238 10.55 -29.16 -5.41
N LEU A 239 11.24 -28.87 -4.30
CA LEU A 239 12.51 -29.52 -3.96
C LEU A 239 12.32 -31.01 -3.67
N TYR A 240 11.27 -31.37 -2.91
CA TYR A 240 10.92 -32.75 -2.61
C TYR A 240 10.59 -33.54 -3.89
N VAL A 241 9.82 -32.97 -4.82
CA VAL A 241 9.51 -33.58 -6.12
C VAL A 241 10.78 -33.78 -6.95
N ARG A 242 11.67 -32.77 -7.02
CA ARG A 242 12.94 -32.90 -7.76
C ARG A 242 13.85 -33.97 -7.16
N TYR A 243 13.94 -34.02 -5.83
CA TYR A 243 14.74 -35.02 -5.13
C TYR A 243 14.21 -36.44 -5.36
N THR A 244 12.89 -36.63 -5.23
CA THR A 244 12.25 -37.93 -5.47
C THR A 244 12.38 -38.37 -6.93
N HIS A 245 12.23 -37.47 -7.89
CA HIS A 245 12.41 -37.78 -9.32
C HIS A 245 13.86 -38.18 -9.65
N LYS A 246 14.85 -37.41 -9.16
CA LYS A 246 16.27 -37.75 -9.34
C LYS A 246 16.63 -39.09 -8.73
N LYS A 247 16.10 -39.39 -7.54
CA LYS A 247 16.28 -40.70 -6.89
C LYS A 247 15.69 -41.83 -7.75
N GLN A 248 14.47 -41.66 -8.25
CA GLN A 248 13.83 -42.64 -9.14
C GLN A 248 14.59 -42.82 -10.46
N GLU A 249 15.12 -41.74 -11.04
CA GLU A 249 15.92 -41.83 -12.27
C GLU A 249 17.24 -42.54 -12.03
N ALA A 250 17.93 -42.23 -10.93
CA ALA A 250 19.15 -42.93 -10.52
C ALA A 250 18.88 -44.43 -10.29
N GLU A 251 17.77 -44.78 -9.60
CA GLU A 251 17.34 -46.16 -9.39
C GLU A 251 17.00 -46.88 -10.71
N LYS A 252 16.28 -46.21 -11.63
CA LYS A 252 15.98 -46.75 -12.98
C LYS A 252 17.25 -46.94 -13.82
N GLN A 253 18.22 -46.03 -13.72
CA GLN A 253 19.51 -46.16 -14.41
C GLN A 253 20.33 -47.34 -13.83
N LEU A 254 20.34 -47.50 -12.51
CA LEU A 254 21.00 -48.63 -11.84
C LEU A 254 20.33 -49.97 -12.23
N GLN A 255 19.00 -50.01 -12.25
CA GLN A 255 18.23 -51.18 -12.70
C GLN A 255 18.48 -51.48 -14.19
N ARG A 256 18.60 -50.47 -15.06
CA ARG A 256 18.94 -50.67 -16.48
C ARG A 256 20.36 -51.20 -16.67
N ALA A 257 21.32 -50.76 -15.85
CA ALA A 257 22.69 -51.28 -15.85
C ALA A 257 22.73 -52.75 -15.37
N SER A 258 21.91 -53.10 -14.38
CA SER A 258 21.72 -54.47 -13.86
C SER A 258 20.94 -55.39 -14.82
N SER A 259 20.01 -54.84 -15.61
CA SER A 259 19.09 -55.57 -16.50
C SER A 259 19.73 -56.10 -17.80
N ARG A 260 21.06 -56.02 -17.96
CA ARG A 260 21.78 -56.75 -19.03
C ARG A 260 21.75 -58.27 -18.85
N GLY A 261 21.24 -58.78 -17.71
CA GLY A 261 20.84 -60.18 -17.50
C GLY A 261 19.31 -60.34 -17.51
N GLY A 262 18.79 -61.18 -18.42
CA GLY A 262 17.40 -61.20 -18.90
C GLY A 262 16.26 -61.65 -17.98
N LEU A 263 16.30 -61.41 -16.66
CA LEU A 263 15.30 -61.94 -15.71
C LEU A 263 14.27 -60.94 -15.16
N THR A 264 14.27 -59.68 -15.60
CA THR A 264 13.54 -58.57 -14.95
C THR A 264 12.21 -58.17 -15.61
N ARG A 265 11.67 -58.95 -16.56
CA ARG A 265 10.43 -58.55 -17.28
C ARG A 265 9.13 -58.76 -16.49
N ARG A 266 9.15 -59.50 -15.37
CA ARG A 266 7.95 -59.75 -14.52
C ARG A 266 7.83 -58.82 -13.30
N LEU A 267 8.92 -58.26 -12.78
CA LEU A 267 8.89 -57.37 -11.61
C LEU A 267 8.43 -55.94 -11.96
N THR A 268 8.69 -55.48 -13.19
CA THR A 268 8.29 -54.14 -13.67
C THR A 268 6.77 -53.92 -13.70
N ARG A 269 5.96 -55.00 -13.80
CA ARG A 269 4.49 -54.92 -13.80
C ARG A 269 3.89 -54.74 -12.41
N ILE A 270 4.57 -55.24 -11.38
CA ILE A 270 4.16 -55.07 -9.97
C ILE A 270 4.64 -53.71 -9.45
N GLU A 271 5.83 -53.29 -9.86
CA GLU A 271 6.37 -51.96 -9.57
C GLU A 271 5.48 -50.85 -10.17
N SER A 272 4.98 -51.00 -11.41
CA SER A 272 4.06 -50.02 -12.03
C SER A 272 2.68 -49.90 -11.33
N ILE A 273 2.30 -50.86 -10.49
CA ILE A 273 1.05 -50.83 -9.71
C ILE A 273 1.25 -50.10 -8.37
N ILE A 274 2.44 -50.20 -7.78
CA ILE A 274 2.80 -49.52 -6.53
C ILE A 274 3.07 -48.02 -6.78
N TRP A 275 3.58 -47.65 -7.96
CA TRP A 275 3.84 -46.25 -8.35
C TRP A 275 2.59 -45.44 -8.79
N ARG A 276 1.41 -45.82 -8.29
CA ARG A 276 0.15 -45.05 -8.40
C ARG A 276 0.17 -43.76 -7.53
N ASP A 277 1.31 -43.46 -6.89
CA ASP A 277 1.60 -42.27 -6.08
C ASP A 277 1.86 -40.97 -6.87
N SER A 278 1.91 -41.02 -8.20
CA SER A 278 1.83 -39.80 -9.02
C SER A 278 0.54 -39.02 -8.76
N SER A 279 -0.51 -39.69 -8.24
CA SER A 279 -1.78 -39.07 -7.89
C SER A 279 -1.76 -38.25 -6.59
N ALA A 280 -0.96 -38.63 -5.58
CA ALA A 280 -0.87 -37.86 -4.32
C ALA A 280 -0.03 -36.59 -4.51
N LEU A 281 1.10 -36.71 -5.22
CA LEU A 281 1.94 -35.59 -5.62
C LEU A 281 1.22 -34.61 -6.56
N SER A 282 0.41 -35.11 -7.49
CA SER A 282 -0.40 -34.22 -8.33
C SER A 282 -1.50 -33.51 -7.52
N ARG A 283 -2.15 -34.21 -6.57
CA ARG A 283 -3.19 -33.62 -5.69
C ARG A 283 -2.66 -32.49 -4.82
N THR A 284 -1.52 -32.67 -4.16
CA THR A 284 -0.91 -31.61 -3.33
C THR A 284 -0.44 -30.44 -4.18
N SER A 285 0.09 -30.69 -5.39
CA SER A 285 0.49 -29.62 -6.31
C SER A 285 -0.71 -28.78 -6.82
N ILE A 286 -1.87 -29.42 -7.02
CA ILE A 286 -3.11 -28.76 -7.42
C ILE A 286 -3.68 -27.96 -6.25
N ALA A 287 -3.69 -28.53 -5.04
CA ALA A 287 -4.15 -27.83 -3.83
C ALA A 287 -3.30 -26.57 -3.54
N LEU A 288 -1.97 -26.64 -3.66
CA LEU A 288 -1.09 -25.49 -3.49
C LEU A 288 -1.32 -24.43 -4.58
N ALA A 289 -1.41 -24.84 -5.85
CA ALA A 289 -1.65 -23.91 -6.97
C ALA A 289 -3.00 -23.18 -6.85
N THR A 290 -4.07 -23.90 -6.48
CA THR A 290 -5.39 -23.32 -6.26
C THR A 290 -5.40 -22.36 -5.08
N THR A 291 -4.77 -22.74 -3.95
CA THR A 291 -4.63 -21.86 -2.79
C THR A 291 -3.87 -20.58 -3.13
N LEU A 292 -2.77 -20.66 -3.91
CA LEU A 292 -2.01 -19.47 -4.33
C LEU A 292 -2.87 -18.50 -5.15
N VAL A 293 -3.69 -19.01 -6.07
CA VAL A 293 -4.57 -18.17 -6.90
C VAL A 293 -5.69 -17.54 -6.05
N GLU A 294 -6.34 -18.31 -5.20
CA GLU A 294 -7.41 -17.78 -4.33
C GLU A 294 -6.87 -16.80 -3.28
N PHE A 295 -5.66 -17.05 -2.77
CA PHE A 295 -5.00 -16.13 -1.87
C PHE A 295 -4.64 -14.82 -2.58
N GLN A 296 -4.09 -14.87 -3.80
CA GLN A 296 -3.83 -13.67 -4.60
C GLN A 296 -5.13 -12.88 -4.86
N GLU A 297 -6.23 -13.57 -5.17
CA GLU A 297 -7.53 -12.92 -5.36
C GLU A 297 -8.00 -12.20 -4.09
N ALA A 298 -7.91 -12.85 -2.92
CA ALA A 298 -8.26 -12.23 -1.64
C ALA A 298 -7.35 -11.04 -1.30
N GLN A 299 -6.05 -11.16 -1.55
CA GLN A 299 -5.08 -10.06 -1.37
C GLN A 299 -5.43 -8.86 -2.24
N CYS A 300 -5.77 -9.06 -3.51
CA CYS A 300 -6.18 -7.98 -4.40
C CYS A 300 -7.39 -7.23 -3.85
N TRP A 301 -8.46 -7.93 -3.47
CA TRP A 301 -9.67 -7.25 -2.96
C TRP A 301 -9.45 -6.54 -1.62
N PHE A 302 -8.65 -7.12 -0.74
CA PHE A 302 -8.30 -6.50 0.54
C PHE A 302 -7.49 -5.21 0.32
N VAL A 303 -6.40 -5.27 -0.46
CA VAL A 303 -5.55 -4.11 -0.73
C VAL A 303 -6.30 -3.04 -1.51
N PHE A 304 -7.15 -3.43 -2.45
CA PHE A 304 -8.03 -2.52 -3.20
C PHE A 304 -8.91 -1.67 -2.29
N ALA A 305 -9.58 -2.31 -1.33
CA ALA A 305 -10.44 -1.62 -0.37
C ALA A 305 -9.65 -0.61 0.46
N ILE A 306 -8.48 -1.00 0.96
CA ILE A 306 -7.63 -0.13 1.78
C ILE A 306 -7.06 1.03 0.95
N GLN A 307 -6.60 0.80 -0.28
CA GLN A 307 -6.06 1.84 -1.14
C GLN A 307 -7.13 2.84 -1.57
N ILE A 308 -8.34 2.39 -1.93
CA ILE A 308 -9.45 3.29 -2.24
C ILE A 308 -9.85 4.10 -1.01
N ALA A 309 -10.01 3.46 0.15
CA ALA A 309 -10.34 4.17 1.38
C ALA A 309 -9.26 5.21 1.73
N SER A 310 -7.98 4.86 1.59
CA SER A 310 -6.85 5.76 1.84
C SER A 310 -6.83 6.95 0.87
N ILE A 311 -7.03 6.70 -0.44
CA ILE A 311 -7.06 7.76 -1.45
C ILE A 311 -8.27 8.67 -1.23
N LEU A 312 -9.46 8.12 -0.97
CA LEU A 312 -10.66 8.92 -0.69
C LEU A 312 -10.50 9.73 0.59
N ALA A 313 -9.91 9.15 1.65
CA ALA A 313 -9.64 9.85 2.89
C ALA A 313 -8.72 11.07 2.67
N ILE A 314 -7.69 10.93 1.82
CA ILE A 314 -6.77 12.02 1.49
C ILE A 314 -7.39 13.04 0.52
N VAL A 315 -8.06 12.58 -0.53
CA VAL A 315 -8.61 13.46 -1.60
C VAL A 315 -9.85 14.21 -1.14
N VAL A 316 -10.74 13.55 -0.39
CA VAL A 316 -11.97 14.16 0.12
C VAL A 316 -11.69 14.88 1.45
N ASN A 317 -10.46 14.81 1.98
CA ASN A 317 -10.09 15.24 3.33
C ASN A 317 -11.12 14.78 4.37
N ALA A 318 -11.68 13.58 4.17
CA ALA A 318 -12.66 12.96 5.05
C ALA A 318 -11.98 12.25 6.23
N GLN A 319 -10.74 12.61 6.54
CA GLN A 319 -10.08 12.11 7.73
C GLN A 319 -10.66 12.84 8.92
N GLU A 320 -11.46 12.11 9.70
CA GLU A 320 -11.78 12.50 11.08
C GLU A 320 -10.47 12.85 11.78
N GLY A 321 -10.37 14.09 12.22
CA GLY A 321 -9.17 14.63 12.86
C GLY A 321 -9.52 15.95 13.52
N SER A 322 -9.16 16.09 14.78
CA SER A 322 -9.50 17.27 15.59
C SER A 322 -8.53 18.45 15.34
N PHE A 323 -7.34 18.16 14.81
CA PHE A 323 -6.31 19.15 14.50
C PHE A 323 -5.41 18.76 13.31
N TRP A 324 -4.69 19.73 12.74
CA TRP A 324 -3.88 19.59 11.52
C TRP A 324 -2.83 18.48 11.59
N GLY A 325 -2.14 18.39 12.73
CA GLY A 325 -1.13 17.35 12.95
C GLY A 325 -1.71 15.92 12.92
N GLU A 326 -2.94 15.74 13.36
CA GLU A 326 -3.65 14.45 13.30
C GLU A 326 -3.94 14.03 11.85
N ILE A 327 -4.42 14.96 11.02
CA ILE A 327 -4.65 14.75 9.58
C ILE A 327 -3.34 14.37 8.88
N ILE A 328 -2.25 15.08 9.16
CA ILE A 328 -0.93 14.75 8.59
C ILE A 328 -0.50 13.33 8.95
N VAL A 329 -0.63 12.94 10.22
CA VAL A 329 -0.27 11.60 10.69
C VAL A 329 -1.15 10.54 10.04
N ASN A 330 -2.46 10.76 9.97
CA ASN A 330 -3.42 9.87 9.31
C ASN A 330 -3.09 9.69 7.82
N ALA A 331 -2.81 10.77 7.10
CA ALA A 331 -2.40 10.73 5.69
C ALA A 331 -1.06 10.00 5.49
N ALA A 332 -0.09 10.24 6.38
CA ALA A 332 1.19 9.56 6.38
C ALA A 332 1.03 8.03 6.54
N VAL A 333 0.22 7.60 7.50
CA VAL A 333 -0.03 6.17 7.75
C VAL A 333 -0.81 5.53 6.60
N ALA A 334 -1.88 6.19 6.11
CA ALA A 334 -2.66 5.73 4.98
C ALA A 334 -1.80 5.50 3.72
N PHE A 335 -0.90 6.44 3.44
CA PHE A 335 0.08 6.31 2.37
C PHE A 335 0.97 5.07 2.57
N HIS A 336 1.52 4.89 3.77
CA HIS A 336 2.43 3.78 4.07
C HIS A 336 1.77 2.41 3.94
N VAL A 337 0.55 2.29 4.48
CA VAL A 337 -0.27 1.09 4.43
C VAL A 337 -0.60 0.73 2.97
N SER A 338 -0.95 1.74 2.15
CA SER A 338 -1.24 1.58 0.72
C SER A 338 -0.04 1.09 -0.10
N GLN A 339 1.18 1.59 0.18
CA GLN A 339 2.40 1.13 -0.49
C GLN A 339 2.81 -0.27 -0.05
N ASN A 340 2.91 -0.49 1.27
CA ASN A 340 3.48 -1.74 1.77
C ASN A 340 2.57 -2.95 1.51
N GLY A 341 1.27 -2.74 1.36
CA GLY A 341 0.31 -3.80 1.07
C GLY A 341 0.55 -4.55 -0.25
N ILE A 342 1.23 -3.93 -1.22
CA ILE A 342 1.50 -4.57 -2.53
C ILE A 342 2.70 -5.54 -2.46
N LEU A 343 3.61 -5.38 -1.49
CA LEU A 343 4.84 -6.15 -1.39
C LEU A 343 4.61 -7.68 -1.27
N PRO A 344 3.74 -8.19 -0.38
CA PRO A 344 3.38 -9.61 -0.35
C PRO A 344 2.67 -10.09 -1.63
N MET A 345 1.98 -9.21 -2.35
CA MET A 345 1.33 -9.56 -3.62
C MET A 345 2.35 -9.81 -4.74
N PHE A 346 3.43 -9.01 -4.78
CA PHE A 346 4.53 -9.25 -5.71
C PHE A 346 5.12 -10.65 -5.51
N LEU A 347 5.38 -11.07 -4.26
CA LEU A 347 5.94 -12.40 -3.97
C LEU A 347 5.06 -13.51 -4.57
N ILE A 348 3.75 -13.47 -4.33
CA ILE A 348 2.82 -14.50 -4.81
C ILE A 348 2.64 -14.43 -6.33
N GLN A 349 2.52 -13.24 -6.91
CA GLN A 349 2.42 -13.08 -8.37
C GLN A 349 3.68 -13.60 -9.09
N ILE A 350 4.87 -13.35 -8.54
CA ILE A 350 6.14 -13.88 -9.05
C ILE A 350 6.15 -15.42 -8.96
N CYS A 351 5.70 -15.99 -7.84
CA CYS A 351 5.58 -17.45 -7.70
C CYS A 351 4.63 -18.05 -8.75
N LEU A 352 3.46 -17.44 -8.95
CA LEU A 352 2.49 -17.88 -9.95
C LEU A 352 3.09 -17.88 -11.37
N HIS A 353 3.79 -16.81 -11.76
CA HIS A 353 4.43 -16.72 -13.07
C HIS A 353 5.59 -17.71 -13.24
N HIS A 354 6.40 -17.91 -12.20
CA HIS A 354 7.49 -18.89 -12.23
C HIS A 354 6.98 -20.32 -12.37
N GLU A 355 5.90 -20.67 -11.66
CA GLU A 355 5.21 -21.96 -11.79
C GLU A 355 4.39 -22.08 -13.10
N GLY A 356 4.40 -21.03 -13.93
CA GLY A 356 3.72 -20.98 -15.22
C GLY A 356 2.21 -20.78 -15.15
N ILE A 357 1.67 -20.50 -13.96
CA ILE A 357 0.25 -20.23 -13.73
C ILE A 357 -0.01 -18.76 -14.09
N ARG A 358 -0.52 -18.54 -15.30
CA ARG A 358 -0.82 -17.21 -15.83
C ARG A 358 -2.31 -17.02 -15.94
N ASN A 359 -2.84 -16.09 -15.15
CA ASN A 359 -4.25 -15.73 -15.16
C ASN A 359 -4.40 -14.21 -15.30
N TRP A 360 -5.11 -13.77 -16.34
CA TRP A 360 -5.36 -12.35 -16.57
C TRP A 360 -6.20 -11.72 -15.45
N HIS A 361 -7.08 -12.47 -14.79
CA HIS A 361 -7.90 -11.95 -13.70
C HIS A 361 -7.04 -11.48 -12.51
N THR A 362 -6.19 -12.36 -11.97
CA THR A 362 -5.33 -12.01 -10.83
C THR A 362 -4.25 -11.00 -11.21
N PHE A 363 -3.71 -11.10 -12.42
CA PHE A 363 -2.73 -10.15 -12.93
C PHE A 363 -3.31 -8.75 -13.14
N LEU A 364 -4.51 -8.61 -13.69
CA LEU A 364 -5.15 -7.32 -13.89
C LEU A 364 -5.47 -6.65 -12.55
N GLY A 365 -6.01 -7.41 -11.59
CA GLY A 365 -6.23 -6.91 -10.23
C GLY A 365 -4.92 -6.40 -9.62
N PHE A 366 -3.87 -7.22 -9.64
CA PHE A 366 -2.54 -6.82 -9.16
C PHE A 366 -1.98 -5.57 -9.87
N PHE A 367 -2.15 -5.46 -11.18
CA PHE A 367 -1.70 -4.30 -11.95
C PHE A 367 -2.47 -3.02 -11.57
N VAL A 368 -3.78 -3.13 -11.33
CA VAL A 368 -4.60 -2.01 -10.84
C VAL A 368 -4.14 -1.58 -9.45
N GLU A 369 -3.90 -2.51 -8.52
CA GLU A 369 -3.36 -2.18 -7.19
C GLU A 369 -2.00 -1.48 -7.26
N TYR A 370 -1.14 -1.91 -8.18
CA TYR A 370 0.15 -1.25 -8.39
C TYR A 370 -0.03 0.18 -8.94
N MET A 371 -0.96 0.39 -9.89
CA MET A 371 -1.29 1.74 -10.38
C MET A 371 -1.87 2.63 -9.29
N LEU A 372 -2.78 2.11 -8.47
CA LEU A 372 -3.36 2.81 -7.33
C LEU A 372 -2.29 3.16 -6.28
N ALA A 373 -1.33 2.27 -6.02
CA ALA A 373 -0.16 2.59 -5.22
C ALA A 373 0.63 3.77 -5.82
N ILE A 374 0.88 3.82 -7.13
CA ILE A 374 1.52 4.99 -7.77
C ILE A 374 0.68 6.25 -7.55
N VAL A 375 -0.64 6.17 -7.73
CA VAL A 375 -1.55 7.31 -7.51
C VAL A 375 -1.45 7.81 -6.06
N ALA A 376 -1.37 6.91 -5.08
CA ALA A 376 -1.15 7.24 -3.68
C ALA A 376 0.17 8.00 -3.44
N THR A 377 1.25 7.67 -4.17
CA THR A 377 2.54 8.41 -4.09
C THR A 377 2.50 9.84 -4.62
N ARG A 378 1.44 10.20 -5.36
CA ARG A 378 1.29 11.54 -5.94
C ARG A 378 0.34 12.43 -5.15
N GLN A 379 -0.35 11.89 -4.15
CA GLN A 379 -1.30 12.64 -3.34
C GLN A 379 -0.57 13.67 -2.45
N LYS A 380 -1.20 14.84 -2.31
CA LYS A 380 -0.77 15.92 -1.43
C LYS A 380 -1.94 16.31 -0.54
N VAL A 381 -1.66 16.65 0.70
CA VAL A 381 -2.65 17.18 1.63
C VAL A 381 -2.46 18.69 1.70
N TYR A 382 -3.52 19.43 1.42
CA TYR A 382 -3.50 20.89 1.46
C TYR A 382 -4.16 21.37 2.75
N PHE A 383 -3.50 22.28 3.46
CA PHE A 383 -4.03 22.87 4.68
C PHE A 383 -5.35 23.61 4.44
N ARG A 384 -5.53 24.24 3.27
CA ARG A 384 -6.78 24.93 2.93
C ARG A 384 -8.00 24.00 3.00
N ASP A 385 -7.83 22.75 2.59
CA ASP A 385 -8.91 21.77 2.62
C ASP A 385 -9.18 21.31 4.06
N ALA A 386 -8.13 21.07 4.85
CA ALA A 386 -8.26 20.78 6.28
C ALA A 386 -8.92 21.94 7.05
N PHE A 387 -8.58 23.18 6.73
CA PHE A 387 -9.20 24.37 7.31
C PHE A 387 -10.71 24.42 7.00
N ASN A 388 -11.10 24.10 5.76
CA ASN A 388 -12.51 24.01 5.38
C ASN A 388 -13.25 22.90 6.12
N LEU A 389 -12.59 21.76 6.37
CA LEU A 389 -13.14 20.67 7.19
C LEU A 389 -13.39 21.15 8.63
N PHE A 390 -12.38 21.73 9.28
CA PHE A 390 -12.52 22.26 10.65
C PHE A 390 -13.62 23.32 10.74
N LYS A 391 -13.75 24.17 9.71
CA LYS A 391 -14.82 25.17 9.62
C LYS A 391 -16.21 24.55 9.50
N GLN A 392 -16.35 23.35 8.94
CA GLN A 392 -17.64 22.67 8.86
C GLN A 392 -18.01 21.98 10.18
N GLU A 393 -17.03 21.39 10.85
CA GLU A 393 -17.25 20.57 12.06
C GLU A 393 -17.28 21.39 13.35
N ASN A 394 -16.34 22.35 13.52
CA ASN A 394 -16.12 23.07 14.79
C ASN A 394 -16.14 24.59 14.57
N LYS A 395 -17.35 25.14 14.43
CA LYS A 395 -17.56 26.59 14.32
C LYS A 395 -17.62 27.23 15.68
N ILE A 396 -16.91 28.35 15.84
CA ILE A 396 -16.94 29.15 17.07
C ILE A 396 -17.51 30.52 16.74
N ASP A 397 -18.51 30.95 17.52
CA ASP A 397 -19.24 32.19 17.26
C ASP A 397 -18.33 33.40 17.46
N ALA A 398 -17.56 33.43 18.56
CA ALA A 398 -16.58 34.47 18.86
C ALA A 398 -15.39 34.53 17.87
N CYS A 399 -15.18 33.50 17.06
CA CYS A 399 -14.18 33.50 16.00
C CYS A 399 -14.80 33.81 14.62
N GLY A 400 -16.04 34.31 14.59
CA GLY A 400 -16.75 34.65 13.36
C GLY A 400 -17.12 33.45 12.49
N GLN A 401 -17.54 32.33 13.10
CA GLN A 401 -17.87 31.06 12.42
C GLN A 401 -16.67 30.38 11.74
N ASN A 402 -15.46 30.65 12.23
CA ASN A 402 -14.24 30.01 11.78
C ASN A 402 -13.75 28.98 12.82
N PRO A 403 -12.86 28.04 12.42
CA PRO A 403 -12.30 27.06 13.35
C PRO A 403 -11.38 27.71 14.38
N SER A 404 -11.20 27.04 15.51
CA SER A 404 -10.26 27.44 16.55
C SER A 404 -8.83 27.50 16.01
N PRO A 405 -8.04 28.55 16.31
CA PRO A 405 -6.62 28.54 15.98
C PRO A 405 -5.84 27.39 16.63
N ARG A 406 -6.36 26.83 17.74
CA ARG A 406 -5.78 25.64 18.39
C ARG A 406 -5.79 24.41 17.47
N SER A 407 -6.79 24.29 16.58
CA SER A 407 -6.91 23.16 15.64
C SER A 407 -5.81 23.13 14.59
N TYR A 408 -5.12 24.23 14.31
CA TYR A 408 -4.00 24.24 13.36
C TYR A 408 -2.65 24.60 13.98
N CYS A 409 -2.64 25.31 15.11
CA CYS A 409 -1.39 25.63 15.80
C CYS A 409 -0.91 24.56 16.78
N ALA A 410 -1.75 23.57 17.14
CA ALA A 410 -1.31 22.48 18.01
C ALA A 410 -0.08 21.76 17.41
N SER A 411 0.91 21.48 18.26
CA SER A 411 2.07 20.70 17.86
C SER A 411 1.81 19.22 18.13
N THR A 412 2.27 18.35 17.25
CA THR A 412 2.20 16.91 17.48
C THR A 412 3.26 16.54 18.50
N GLN A 413 2.86 16.19 19.72
CA GLN A 413 3.72 15.39 20.58
C GLN A 413 3.89 14.05 19.86
N GLY A 414 5.11 13.82 19.34
CA GLY A 414 5.41 12.68 18.49
C GLY A 414 4.74 11.43 19.04
N VAL A 415 3.99 10.72 18.19
CA VAL A 415 3.16 9.60 18.60
C VAL A 415 4.02 8.59 19.35
N GLU A 416 3.90 8.53 20.67
CA GLU A 416 4.62 7.55 21.49
C GLU A 416 4.22 6.17 21.00
N GLY A 417 5.18 5.45 20.38
CA GLY A 417 4.95 4.13 19.79
C GLY A 417 4.93 4.09 18.26
N LEU A 418 4.63 5.18 17.55
CA LEU A 418 4.72 5.22 16.09
C LEU A 418 6.07 5.78 15.64
N ARG A 419 7.15 5.07 15.97
CA ARG A 419 8.41 5.25 15.24
C ARG A 419 8.18 4.78 13.80
N LEU A 420 7.74 5.68 12.93
CA LEU A 420 7.65 5.49 11.48
C LEU A 420 9.01 5.13 10.84
N SER A 421 10.07 4.99 11.64
CA SER A 421 11.30 4.29 11.29
C SER A 421 11.06 2.78 11.09
N PHE A 422 10.31 2.43 10.05
CA PHE A 422 10.37 1.08 9.48
C PHE A 422 11.81 0.78 9.02
N PHE A 423 12.53 1.82 8.53
CA PHE A 423 13.93 1.76 8.06
C PHE A 423 14.70 3.06 8.36
N PRO A 424 16.05 3.01 8.53
CA PRO A 424 16.87 4.15 8.96
C PRO A 424 16.95 5.31 7.94
N HIS A 425 16.66 5.07 6.65
CA HIS A 425 16.56 6.10 5.61
C HIS A 425 15.26 5.94 4.82
N PRO A 426 14.15 6.58 5.23
CA PRO A 426 12.81 6.30 4.68
C PRO A 426 12.69 6.69 3.20
N LEU A 427 13.29 7.80 2.77
CA LEU A 427 13.22 8.24 1.36
C LEU A 427 14.01 7.34 0.42
N LEU A 428 15.25 6.99 0.81
CA LEU A 428 16.09 6.10 0.00
C LEU A 428 15.44 4.73 -0.13
N TYR A 429 14.88 4.20 0.97
CA TYR A 429 14.14 2.95 0.97
C TYR A 429 12.93 3.02 0.02
N LYS A 430 12.07 4.04 0.15
CA LYS A 430 10.91 4.25 -0.73
C LYS A 430 11.29 4.29 -2.22
N MET A 431 12.33 5.05 -2.57
CA MET A 431 12.81 5.13 -3.95
C MET A 431 13.33 3.79 -4.47
N VAL A 432 14.05 3.04 -3.64
CA VAL A 432 14.57 1.71 -4.00
C VAL A 432 13.42 0.74 -4.27
N PHE A 433 12.39 0.66 -3.41
CA PHE A 433 11.22 -0.21 -3.69
C PHE A 433 10.47 0.25 -4.91
N LEU A 434 10.21 1.54 -5.06
CA LEU A 434 9.47 2.02 -6.23
C LEU A 434 10.17 1.66 -7.53
N VAL A 435 11.51 1.80 -7.60
CA VAL A 435 12.30 1.37 -8.77
C VAL A 435 12.25 -0.16 -8.93
N LEU A 436 12.43 -0.91 -7.84
CA LEU A 436 12.39 -2.37 -7.83
C LEU A 436 11.04 -2.91 -8.33
N ASP A 437 9.95 -2.39 -7.79
CA ASP A 437 8.57 -2.74 -8.10
C ASP A 437 8.26 -2.39 -9.56
N THR A 438 8.77 -1.26 -10.05
CA THR A 438 8.66 -0.86 -11.46
C THR A 438 9.42 -1.81 -12.38
N ILE A 439 10.61 -2.28 -12.00
CA ILE A 439 11.34 -3.28 -12.78
C ILE A 439 10.59 -4.62 -12.78
N ALA A 440 10.09 -5.04 -11.62
CA ALA A 440 9.38 -6.30 -11.45
C ALA A 440 8.05 -6.30 -12.24
N ILE A 441 7.27 -5.23 -12.20
CA ILE A 441 6.02 -5.15 -12.97
C ILE A 441 6.30 -5.19 -14.47
N VAL A 442 7.36 -4.54 -14.94
CA VAL A 442 7.75 -4.59 -16.36
C VAL A 442 8.07 -6.03 -16.78
N ILE A 443 8.84 -6.77 -15.97
CA ILE A 443 9.14 -8.18 -16.21
C ILE A 443 7.86 -9.03 -16.24
N LEU A 444 6.95 -8.83 -15.28
CA LEU A 444 5.69 -9.56 -15.20
C LEU A 444 4.76 -9.26 -16.38
N VAL A 445 4.64 -7.98 -16.80
CA VAL A 445 3.89 -7.56 -17.98
C VAL A 445 4.46 -8.22 -19.24
N PHE A 446 5.77 -8.19 -19.43
CA PHE A 446 6.41 -8.83 -20.58
C PHE A 446 6.17 -10.35 -20.61
N ASP A 447 6.26 -11.03 -19.46
CA ASP A 447 5.96 -12.46 -19.37
C ASP A 447 4.47 -12.76 -19.65
N GLN A 448 3.54 -11.97 -19.10
CA GLN A 448 2.11 -12.12 -19.32
C GLN A 448 1.72 -11.90 -20.79
N LEU A 449 2.25 -10.85 -21.41
CA LEU A 449 2.02 -10.54 -22.83
C LEU A 449 2.64 -11.61 -23.73
N SER A 450 3.87 -12.04 -23.43
CA SER A 450 4.55 -13.11 -24.17
C SER A 450 3.75 -14.40 -24.17
N TRP A 451 3.21 -14.80 -23.02
CA TRP A 451 2.32 -15.96 -22.93
C TRP A 451 1.01 -15.77 -23.69
N THR A 452 0.40 -14.59 -23.58
CA THR A 452 -0.84 -14.25 -24.29
C THR A 452 -0.64 -14.37 -25.80
N LEU A 453 0.45 -13.82 -26.32
CA LEU A 453 0.81 -13.86 -27.75
C LEU A 453 1.04 -15.29 -28.25
N ARG A 454 1.67 -16.15 -27.44
CA ARG A 454 1.89 -17.58 -27.75
C ARG A 454 0.61 -18.40 -27.75
N THR A 455 -0.32 -18.09 -26.86
CA THR A 455 -1.52 -18.91 -26.59
C THR A 455 -2.70 -18.52 -27.47
N HIS A 456 -2.81 -17.24 -27.83
CA HIS A 456 -3.95 -16.72 -28.57
C HIS A 456 -3.92 -17.13 -30.05
N HIS A 457 -5.03 -17.70 -30.53
CA HIS A 457 -5.13 -18.31 -31.86
C HIS A 457 -4.81 -17.33 -33.01
N PHE A 458 -5.20 -16.07 -32.86
CA PHE A 458 -5.02 -15.04 -33.89
C PHE A 458 -3.58 -14.50 -33.99
N THR A 459 -2.78 -14.59 -32.94
CA THR A 459 -1.41 -14.03 -32.91
C THR A 459 -0.33 -15.09 -33.03
N LYS A 460 -0.69 -16.37 -32.96
CA LYS A 460 0.21 -17.52 -33.03
C LYS A 460 1.07 -17.56 -34.31
N HIS A 461 0.59 -16.95 -35.39
CA HIS A 461 1.25 -16.95 -36.71
C HIS A 461 2.04 -15.66 -37.01
N ILE A 462 2.08 -14.70 -36.10
CA ILE A 462 2.80 -13.44 -36.33
C ILE A 462 4.30 -13.70 -36.18
N THR A 463 5.02 -13.66 -37.31
CA THR A 463 6.48 -13.72 -37.38
C THR A 463 7.03 -12.33 -37.67
N ILE A 464 7.83 -11.76 -36.77
CA ILE A 464 8.53 -10.49 -36.99
C ILE A 464 10.01 -10.83 -37.21
N ARG A 465 10.55 -10.48 -38.38
CA ARG A 465 11.97 -10.73 -38.76
C ARG A 465 12.43 -12.19 -38.57
N GLY A 466 11.57 -13.17 -38.90
CA GLY A 466 11.90 -14.60 -38.79
C GLY A 466 11.85 -15.16 -37.36
N TYR A 467 11.55 -14.34 -36.36
CA TYR A 467 11.29 -14.78 -34.99
C TYR A 467 9.77 -14.88 -34.77
N HIS A 468 9.32 -15.98 -34.18
CA HIS A 468 7.94 -16.08 -33.71
C HIS A 468 7.78 -15.16 -32.51
N VAL A 469 6.85 -14.20 -32.60
CA VAL A 469 6.63 -13.21 -31.53
C VAL A 469 6.34 -13.94 -30.22
N GLY A 470 7.10 -13.58 -29.18
CA GLY A 470 6.99 -14.18 -27.86
C GLY A 470 7.84 -15.44 -27.63
N ARG A 471 8.46 -16.09 -28.63
CA ARG A 471 9.35 -17.25 -28.41
C ARG A 471 10.83 -16.88 -28.26
N ALA A 472 11.56 -17.71 -27.53
CA ALA A 472 13.02 -17.60 -27.36
C ALA A 472 13.76 -17.72 -28.70
N PRO A 473 14.99 -17.18 -28.82
CA PRO A 473 15.80 -17.29 -30.03
C PRO A 473 16.07 -18.76 -30.42
N ASN A 474 15.90 -19.07 -31.71
CA ASN A 474 15.92 -20.44 -32.26
C ASN A 474 17.32 -21.10 -32.33
N SER A 475 18.39 -20.42 -31.94
CA SER A 475 19.74 -21.01 -31.95
C SER A 475 19.97 -21.84 -30.68
N GLY A 476 20.26 -23.14 -30.83
CA GLY A 476 20.30 -24.10 -29.70
C GLY A 476 21.13 -23.68 -28.49
N ARG A 477 22.36 -23.17 -28.68
CA ARG A 477 23.20 -22.66 -27.57
C ARG A 477 22.62 -21.40 -26.91
N LEU A 478 22.03 -20.51 -27.71
CA LEU A 478 21.43 -19.27 -27.22
C LEU A 478 20.11 -19.55 -26.49
N LYS A 479 19.36 -20.57 -26.91
CA LYS A 479 18.15 -21.07 -26.23
C LYS A 479 18.49 -21.55 -24.81
N LEU A 480 19.55 -22.37 -24.66
CA LEU A 480 19.99 -22.85 -23.34
C LEU A 480 20.42 -21.70 -22.42
N ALA A 481 21.25 -20.77 -22.94
CA ALA A 481 21.67 -19.58 -22.20
C ALA A 481 20.47 -18.71 -21.78
N TRP A 482 19.47 -18.56 -22.66
CA TRP A 482 18.24 -17.83 -22.38
C TRP A 482 17.39 -18.47 -21.29
N VAL A 483 17.24 -19.81 -21.31
CA VAL A 483 16.49 -20.55 -20.28
C VAL A 483 17.16 -20.41 -18.91
N HIS A 484 18.49 -20.59 -18.83
CA HIS A 484 19.21 -20.37 -17.58
C HIS A 484 19.08 -18.92 -17.10
N PHE A 485 19.27 -17.94 -17.99
CA PHE A 485 19.10 -16.53 -17.63
C PHE A 485 17.71 -16.25 -17.06
N LYS A 486 16.64 -16.68 -17.75
CA LYS A 486 15.26 -16.55 -17.29
C LYS A 486 15.07 -17.20 -15.91
N GLN A 487 15.61 -18.40 -15.71
CA GLN A 487 15.48 -19.12 -14.44
C GLN A 487 16.18 -18.39 -13.28
N TRP A 488 17.38 -17.83 -13.53
CA TRP A 488 18.08 -17.01 -12.55
C TRP A 488 17.32 -15.73 -12.20
N VAL A 489 16.76 -15.04 -13.21
CA VAL A 489 15.92 -13.85 -13.00
C VAL A 489 14.75 -14.16 -12.07
N TRP A 490 14.00 -15.25 -12.32
CA TRP A 490 12.88 -15.64 -11.44
C TRP A 490 13.35 -15.98 -10.02
N ARG A 491 14.43 -16.74 -9.85
CA ARG A 491 14.95 -17.07 -8.51
C ARG A 491 15.42 -15.84 -7.74
N ILE A 492 16.09 -14.89 -8.42
CA ILE A 492 16.53 -13.64 -7.80
C ILE A 492 15.31 -12.83 -7.35
N LEU A 493 14.29 -12.68 -8.20
CA LEU A 493 13.05 -11.98 -7.86
C LEU A 493 12.34 -12.63 -6.67
N GLU A 494 12.19 -13.96 -6.66
CA GLU A 494 11.56 -14.68 -5.55
C GLU A 494 12.28 -14.47 -4.21
N VAL A 495 13.61 -14.65 -4.19
CA VAL A 495 14.41 -14.46 -2.97
C VAL A 495 14.38 -13.01 -2.51
N LEU A 496 14.45 -12.08 -3.45
CA LEU A 496 14.42 -10.65 -3.16
C LEU A 496 13.09 -10.25 -2.51
N TYR A 497 11.96 -10.62 -3.11
CA TYR A 497 10.64 -10.31 -2.54
C TYR A 497 10.34 -11.09 -1.26
N LEU A 498 10.93 -12.27 -1.06
CA LEU A 498 10.88 -12.96 0.24
C LEU A 498 11.60 -12.16 1.33
N VAL A 499 12.82 -11.66 1.04
CA VAL A 499 13.56 -10.83 2.00
C VAL A 499 12.77 -9.57 2.32
N ILE A 500 12.19 -8.92 1.31
CA ILE A 500 11.34 -7.74 1.49
C ILE A 500 10.13 -8.06 2.37
N ASN A 501 9.48 -9.19 2.12
CA ASN A 501 8.34 -9.66 2.91
C ASN A 501 8.72 -9.89 4.40
N ILE A 502 9.89 -10.48 4.66
CA ILE A 502 10.42 -10.68 6.02
C ILE A 502 10.74 -9.34 6.70
N LEU A 503 11.40 -8.42 5.98
CA LEU A 503 11.71 -7.09 6.48
C LEU A 503 10.41 -6.33 6.83
N TYR A 504 9.39 -6.46 5.98
CA TYR A 504 8.07 -5.89 6.25
C TYR A 504 7.41 -6.51 7.47
N LEU A 505 7.49 -7.83 7.66
CA LEU A 505 6.99 -8.51 8.86
C LEU A 505 7.67 -8.01 10.14
N ILE A 506 9.01 -7.92 10.14
CA ILE A 506 9.78 -7.40 11.26
C ILE A 506 9.31 -5.99 11.61
N SER A 507 9.01 -5.20 10.59
CA SER A 507 8.60 -3.83 10.80
C SER A 507 7.17 -3.69 11.30
N LEU A 508 6.24 -4.54 10.87
CA LEU A 508 4.91 -4.62 11.46
C LEU A 508 4.97 -5.00 12.94
N ILE A 509 5.79 -6.00 13.30
CA ILE A 509 5.94 -6.44 14.69
C ILE A 509 6.49 -5.31 15.58
N LYS A 510 7.38 -4.46 15.07
CA LYS A 510 7.91 -3.31 15.81
C LYS A 510 6.87 -2.23 16.09
N VAL A 511 5.82 -2.14 15.28
CA VAL A 511 4.78 -1.12 15.40
C VAL A 511 3.57 -1.61 16.19
N ILE A 512 3.33 -2.93 16.22
CA ILE A 512 2.27 -3.52 17.01
C ILE A 512 2.63 -3.45 18.50
N SER A 513 1.86 -2.67 19.27
CA SER A 513 1.95 -2.59 20.73
C SER A 513 0.68 -3.15 21.38
N ALA A 514 0.67 -3.29 22.71
CA ALA A 514 -0.53 -3.67 23.45
C ALA A 514 -1.68 -2.65 23.23
N ASP A 515 -1.34 -1.38 23.01
CA ASP A 515 -2.29 -0.29 22.76
C ASP A 515 -2.91 -0.34 21.35
N SER A 516 -2.33 -1.11 20.44
CA SER A 516 -2.89 -1.34 19.10
C SER A 516 -4.15 -2.22 19.13
N PHE A 517 -4.38 -3.00 20.21
CA PHE A 517 -5.50 -3.95 20.32
C PHE A 517 -6.59 -3.55 21.33
N GLN A 518 -6.59 -2.31 21.80
CA GLN A 518 -7.60 -1.83 22.73
C GLN A 518 -9.02 -1.97 22.15
N ALA A 519 -9.98 -2.34 23.02
CA ALA A 519 -11.35 -2.68 22.60
C ALA A 519 -12.11 -1.51 21.94
N ASN A 520 -11.81 -0.27 22.33
CA ASN A 520 -12.39 0.95 21.76
C ASN A 520 -11.96 1.21 20.31
N LYS A 521 -10.90 0.56 19.84
CA LYS A 521 -10.43 0.70 18.45
C LYS A 521 -11.14 -0.25 17.50
N TRP A 522 -11.96 -1.17 17.98
CA TRP A 522 -12.67 -2.14 17.13
C TRP A 522 -13.87 -1.52 16.40
N SER A 523 -13.80 -1.43 15.08
CA SER A 523 -14.91 -1.01 14.21
C SER A 523 -15.54 -2.21 13.49
N TYR A 524 -16.77 -2.03 12.98
CA TYR A 524 -17.41 -3.02 12.12
C TYR A 524 -16.56 -3.34 10.88
N GLY A 525 -15.95 -2.32 10.28
CA GLY A 525 -15.06 -2.47 9.13
C GLY A 525 -13.82 -3.31 9.43
N GLN A 526 -13.26 -3.22 10.63
CA GLN A 526 -12.11 -4.01 11.05
C GLN A 526 -12.40 -5.50 11.21
N ILE A 527 -13.60 -5.84 11.72
CA ILE A 527 -14.03 -7.24 11.80
C ILE A 527 -14.12 -7.81 10.39
N ILE A 528 -14.74 -7.06 9.45
CA ILE A 528 -14.81 -7.45 8.04
C ILE A 528 -13.41 -7.65 7.46
N ALA A 529 -12.50 -6.70 7.67
CA ALA A 529 -11.12 -6.75 7.19
C ALA A 529 -10.43 -8.05 7.62
N MET A 530 -10.54 -8.44 8.89
CA MET A 530 -9.97 -9.68 9.40
C MET A 530 -10.60 -10.93 8.77
N THR A 531 -11.92 -10.92 8.58
CA THR A 531 -12.65 -12.11 8.10
C THR A 531 -12.43 -12.43 6.62
N VAL A 532 -11.85 -11.52 5.83
CA VAL A 532 -11.57 -11.74 4.40
C VAL A 532 -10.66 -12.96 4.15
N TRP A 533 -9.82 -13.29 5.13
CA TRP A 533 -8.90 -14.44 5.07
C TRP A 533 -9.56 -15.77 5.43
N GLY A 534 -10.69 -15.74 6.15
CA GLY A 534 -11.38 -16.93 6.64
C GLY A 534 -11.67 -17.96 5.54
N PRO A 535 -12.30 -17.59 4.41
CA PRO A 535 -12.57 -18.51 3.31
C PRO A 535 -11.31 -19.16 2.72
N VAL A 536 -10.21 -18.40 2.59
CA VAL A 536 -8.95 -18.91 2.03
C VAL A 536 -8.33 -19.95 2.96
N ILE A 537 -8.31 -19.65 4.26
CA ILE A 537 -7.75 -20.55 5.28
C ILE A 537 -8.59 -21.84 5.37
N VAL A 538 -9.92 -21.71 5.44
CA VAL A 538 -10.82 -22.87 5.53
C VAL A 538 -10.70 -23.77 4.30
N LYS A 539 -10.62 -23.19 3.10
CA LYS A 539 -10.42 -23.97 1.88
C LYS A 539 -9.04 -24.61 1.79
N LEU A 540 -7.98 -23.95 2.26
CA LEU A 540 -6.67 -24.59 2.35
C LEU A 540 -6.74 -25.83 3.24
N PHE A 541 -7.37 -25.73 4.42
CA PHE A 541 -7.55 -26.88 5.31
C PHE A 541 -8.42 -27.98 4.66
N ASP A 542 -9.53 -27.62 4.01
CA ASP A 542 -10.37 -28.59 3.30
C ASP A 542 -9.61 -29.28 2.16
N LEU A 543 -8.88 -28.54 1.33
CA LEU A 543 -8.08 -29.12 0.25
C LEU A 543 -6.91 -29.96 0.75
N ALA A 544 -6.33 -29.61 1.91
CA ALA A 544 -5.28 -30.40 2.55
C ALA A 544 -5.81 -31.71 3.14
N VAL A 545 -7.04 -31.70 3.71
CA VAL A 545 -7.65 -32.87 4.37
C VAL A 545 -8.42 -33.75 3.37
N SER A 546 -9.30 -33.16 2.56
CA SER A 546 -10.20 -33.83 1.63
C SER A 546 -9.55 -34.13 0.27
N GLY A 547 -8.54 -33.34 -0.12
CA GLY A 547 -7.91 -33.37 -1.43
C GLY A 547 -8.79 -32.80 -2.55
N PRO A 548 -8.22 -32.35 -3.68
CA PRO A 548 -9.00 -31.70 -4.74
C PRO A 548 -10.02 -32.66 -5.38
N PRO A 549 -11.19 -32.15 -5.82
CA PRO A 549 -12.25 -32.95 -6.43
C PRO A 549 -11.74 -33.62 -7.71
N LYS A 550 -12.02 -34.92 -7.87
CA LYS A 550 -11.64 -35.67 -9.08
C LYS A 550 -12.55 -35.25 -10.23
N ASN A 551 -11.99 -34.62 -11.26
CA ASN A 551 -12.70 -34.39 -12.52
C ASN A 551 -13.15 -35.72 -13.13
N GLY A 552 -14.44 -35.84 -13.47
CA GLY A 552 -14.96 -36.92 -14.29
C GLY A 552 -14.42 -36.83 -15.72
N GLN A 553 -14.39 -37.95 -16.46
CA GLN A 553 -13.80 -38.09 -17.81
C GLN A 553 -14.39 -37.18 -18.91
N ARG A 554 -15.32 -36.27 -18.61
CA ARG A 554 -15.91 -35.33 -19.58
C ARG A 554 -15.48 -33.90 -19.29
N LEU A 555 -14.75 -33.31 -20.23
CA LEU A 555 -14.13 -31.97 -20.20
C LEU A 555 -15.07 -30.76 -19.99
N ASN A 556 -16.39 -30.95 -19.84
CA ASN A 556 -17.38 -29.86 -19.91
C ASN A 556 -18.40 -29.79 -18.76
N SER A 557 -18.23 -30.54 -17.67
CA SER A 557 -19.19 -30.51 -16.56
C SER A 557 -18.51 -30.23 -15.23
N GLY A 558 -18.20 -28.96 -14.99
CA GLY A 558 -17.81 -28.42 -13.69
C GLY A 558 -17.98 -26.90 -13.69
N PRO A 559 -18.33 -26.27 -12.55
CA PRO A 559 -18.41 -24.81 -12.45
C PRO A 559 -17.14 -24.13 -13.00
N PRO A 560 -17.24 -22.90 -13.55
CA PRO A 560 -16.17 -22.24 -14.31
C PRO A 560 -14.81 -22.14 -13.59
N ARG A 561 -14.78 -22.26 -12.24
CA ARG A 561 -13.57 -22.34 -11.40
C ARG A 561 -12.73 -23.62 -11.59
N LEU A 562 -13.30 -24.72 -12.10
CA LEU A 562 -12.57 -25.96 -12.42
C LEU A 562 -11.87 -25.93 -13.79
N ARG A 563 -12.04 -24.86 -14.57
CA ARG A 563 -11.29 -24.66 -15.83
C ARG A 563 -9.79 -24.43 -15.57
N ILE A 564 -9.43 -24.05 -14.34
CA ILE A 564 -8.04 -23.94 -13.86
C ILE A 564 -7.34 -25.30 -13.92
N ASP A 565 -8.02 -26.42 -13.68
CA ASP A 565 -7.42 -27.76 -13.78
C ASP A 565 -7.00 -28.12 -15.21
N ASN A 566 -7.70 -27.62 -16.23
CA ASN A 566 -7.30 -27.82 -17.63
C ASN A 566 -6.10 -26.93 -18.03
N VAL A 567 -5.91 -25.79 -17.37
CA VAL A 567 -4.72 -24.92 -17.52
C VAL A 567 -3.53 -25.51 -16.74
N ILE A 568 -3.76 -26.07 -15.55
CA ILE A 568 -2.77 -26.80 -14.76
C ILE A 568 -2.37 -28.12 -15.43
N ASN A 569 -3.29 -28.84 -16.08
CA ASN A 569 -2.98 -30.05 -16.87
C ASN A 569 -2.29 -29.74 -18.21
N ARG A 570 -2.32 -28.48 -18.66
CA ARG A 570 -1.53 -27.95 -19.79
C ARG A 570 -0.37 -27.07 -19.29
N ARG A 571 0.30 -27.43 -18.19
CA ARG A 571 1.65 -26.92 -17.85
C ARG A 571 2.63 -27.27 -18.98
N HIS A 572 2.61 -26.48 -20.05
CA HIS A 572 3.63 -26.44 -21.07
C HIS A 572 4.33 -25.08 -20.91
N GLY A 573 5.62 -25.10 -20.61
CA GLY A 573 6.43 -23.89 -20.51
C GLY A 573 6.70 -23.40 -19.08
N THR A 574 6.73 -24.29 -18.08
CA THR A 574 7.43 -23.95 -16.83
C THR A 574 8.93 -23.81 -17.12
N SER A 575 9.66 -23.07 -16.30
CA SER A 575 11.12 -22.93 -16.48
C SER A 575 11.83 -24.29 -16.44
N ALA A 576 11.29 -25.25 -15.70
CA ALA A 576 11.79 -26.62 -15.60
C ALA A 576 11.51 -27.44 -16.86
N ASP A 577 10.32 -27.31 -17.47
CA ASP A 577 10.01 -28.01 -18.73
C ASP A 577 10.84 -27.46 -19.89
N GLU A 578 11.01 -26.14 -19.96
CA GLU A 578 11.84 -25.48 -20.99
C GLU A 578 13.33 -25.86 -20.86
N GLU A 579 13.82 -26.11 -19.63
CA GLU A 579 15.19 -26.58 -19.34
C GLU A 579 15.38 -28.02 -19.83
N LEU A 580 14.47 -28.93 -19.49
CA LEU A 580 14.50 -30.31 -19.97
C LEU A 580 14.44 -30.39 -21.51
N ASP A 581 13.53 -29.64 -22.13
CA ASP A 581 13.42 -29.59 -23.60
C ASP A 581 14.69 -28.98 -24.25
N ALA A 582 15.32 -27.99 -23.61
CA ALA A 582 16.55 -27.36 -24.11
C ALA A 582 17.78 -28.26 -23.92
N GLU A 583 17.87 -29.01 -22.83
CA GLU A 583 18.93 -30.00 -22.58
C GLU A 583 18.81 -31.18 -23.55
N GLU A 584 17.61 -31.71 -23.77
CA GLU A 584 17.38 -32.80 -24.75
C GLU A 584 17.79 -32.37 -26.17
N GLU A 585 17.45 -31.14 -26.59
CA GLU A 585 17.85 -30.59 -27.88
C GLU A 585 19.35 -30.27 -27.98
N ALA A 586 19.98 -29.74 -26.92
CA ALA A 586 21.38 -29.34 -26.93
C ALA A 586 22.36 -30.52 -26.88
N TYR A 587 22.00 -31.60 -26.18
CA TYR A 587 22.85 -32.79 -26.01
C TYR A 587 22.56 -33.92 -27.01
N GLY A 588 21.65 -33.72 -27.96
CA GLY A 588 21.55 -34.57 -29.15
C GLY A 588 21.27 -36.05 -28.86
N THR A 589 20.51 -36.38 -27.81
CA THR A 589 19.96 -37.74 -27.70
C THR A 589 18.79 -37.87 -28.67
N GLY A 590 19.11 -38.14 -29.94
CA GLY A 590 18.18 -38.32 -31.04
C GLY A 590 17.20 -39.45 -30.80
N ARG A 591 16.15 -39.19 -30.01
CA ARG A 591 14.95 -40.02 -29.97
C ARG A 591 13.79 -39.10 -30.31
N GLU A 592 13.53 -38.97 -31.60
CA GLU A 592 12.22 -38.52 -32.09
C GLU A 592 11.15 -39.24 -31.27
N ARG A 593 10.43 -38.50 -30.44
CA ARG A 593 9.13 -38.94 -29.95
C ARG A 593 8.24 -38.97 -31.20
N ARG A 594 8.21 -40.12 -31.90
CA ARG A 594 7.10 -40.41 -32.80
C ARG A 594 5.84 -40.31 -31.94
N ILE A 595 5.10 -39.23 -32.17
CA ILE A 595 3.70 -39.12 -31.78
C ILE A 595 3.04 -40.41 -32.29
N PRO A 596 2.46 -41.26 -31.43
CA PRO A 596 1.64 -42.35 -31.94
C PRO A 596 0.54 -41.70 -32.77
N ALA A 597 0.42 -42.13 -34.03
CA ALA A 597 -0.67 -41.70 -34.90
C ALA A 597 -1.99 -41.81 -34.12
N PRO A 598 -2.92 -40.85 -34.27
CA PRO A 598 -4.24 -41.01 -33.70
C PRO A 598 -4.79 -42.36 -34.17
N PRO A 599 -5.46 -43.14 -33.30
CA PRO A 599 -6.06 -44.39 -33.72
C PRO A 599 -6.93 -44.11 -34.94
N GLU A 600 -6.76 -44.91 -35.99
CA GLU A 600 -7.66 -44.89 -37.14
C GLU A 600 -9.09 -44.90 -36.61
N ILE A 601 -9.88 -43.94 -37.08
CA ILE A 601 -11.31 -43.92 -36.85
C ILE A 601 -11.82 -45.22 -37.48
N ILE A 602 -12.08 -46.22 -36.64
CA ILE A 602 -12.87 -47.37 -37.02
C ILE A 602 -14.23 -46.80 -37.41
N ASP A 603 -14.46 -46.71 -38.72
CA ASP A 603 -15.72 -46.29 -39.29
C ASP A 603 -16.77 -47.36 -38.97
N LEU A 604 -17.46 -47.19 -37.84
CA LEU A 604 -18.56 -48.05 -37.40
C LEU A 604 -19.81 -47.92 -38.29
N ARG A 605 -19.71 -47.30 -39.47
CA ARG A 605 -20.82 -47.15 -40.42
C ARG A 605 -20.87 -48.22 -41.51
N GLN A 606 -19.98 -49.21 -41.50
CA GLN A 606 -20.07 -50.38 -42.37
C GLN A 606 -20.13 -51.68 -41.56
N ARG A 607 -21.29 -51.96 -40.96
CA ARG A 607 -21.73 -53.34 -40.71
C ARG A 607 -22.92 -53.64 -41.62
N PRO A 608 -22.87 -54.71 -42.43
CA PRO A 608 -24.02 -55.12 -43.22
C PRO A 608 -25.13 -55.59 -42.27
N ARG A 609 -26.37 -55.17 -42.57
CA ARG A 609 -27.59 -55.66 -41.93
C ARG A 609 -27.64 -57.19 -41.99
N PRO A 610 -27.87 -57.90 -40.88
CA PRO A 610 -28.37 -59.26 -40.96
C PRO A 610 -29.83 -59.20 -41.43
N THR A 611 -30.13 -59.97 -42.46
CA THR A 611 -31.49 -60.27 -42.90
C THR A 611 -32.25 -60.95 -41.77
N ARG A 612 -33.43 -60.40 -41.51
CA ARG A 612 -34.48 -60.98 -40.69
C ARG A 612 -35.14 -62.03 -41.58
N ASP A 613 -34.88 -63.29 -41.28
CA ASP A 613 -35.76 -64.47 -41.38
C ASP A 613 -34.86 -65.70 -41.13
N GLU A 614 -35.39 -66.70 -40.41
CA GLU A 614 -34.72 -67.92 -39.91
C GLU A 614 -33.97 -67.80 -38.58
N GLU A 615 -34.71 -67.77 -37.48
CA GLU A 615 -34.62 -68.82 -36.44
C GLU A 615 -35.75 -68.60 -35.43
N ALA A 616 -36.92 -69.06 -35.84
CA ALA A 616 -37.93 -69.50 -34.90
C ALA A 616 -37.53 -70.92 -34.48
N ASP A 617 -36.97 -71.07 -33.28
CA ASP A 617 -37.20 -72.27 -32.49
C ASP A 617 -37.11 -71.92 -31.00
N LEU A 618 -38.30 -71.71 -30.45
CA LEU A 618 -38.63 -71.71 -29.04
C LEU A 618 -39.05 -73.15 -28.69
N THR A 619 -38.61 -73.64 -27.53
CA THR A 619 -39.15 -74.72 -26.65
C THR A 619 -37.94 -75.46 -26.04
N ASP A 620 -37.78 -75.80 -24.77
CA ASP A 620 -38.56 -75.87 -23.53
C ASP A 620 -37.52 -75.70 -22.38
N GLY A 621 -37.77 -75.21 -21.16
CA GLY A 621 -38.90 -75.49 -20.28
C GLY A 621 -38.54 -76.53 -19.20
N ILE A 622 -37.65 -76.20 -18.24
CA ILE A 622 -37.43 -76.94 -16.97
C ILE A 622 -36.91 -75.89 -15.96
N GLY A 623 -37.41 -75.64 -14.76
CA GLY A 623 -38.37 -76.33 -13.88
C GLY A 623 -38.00 -75.91 -12.44
N ASP A 624 -38.98 -75.45 -11.69
CA ASP A 624 -38.88 -74.68 -10.43
C ASP A 624 -38.28 -75.41 -9.20
N SER A 625 -37.81 -74.55 -8.29
CA SER A 625 -37.61 -74.64 -6.84
C SER A 625 -38.12 -75.86 -6.06
N VAL A 626 -37.24 -76.37 -5.18
CA VAL A 626 -37.59 -77.16 -3.99
C VAL A 626 -36.88 -76.56 -2.78
N GLY A 627 -37.61 -76.29 -1.69
CA GLY A 627 -37.02 -75.97 -0.39
C GLY A 627 -37.95 -75.22 0.55
N ASP A 628 -38.95 -75.92 1.10
CA ASP A 628 -39.75 -75.46 2.23
C ASP A 628 -39.12 -76.03 3.52
N ASP A 629 -38.53 -75.16 4.35
CA ASP A 629 -37.80 -75.53 5.56
C ASP A 629 -38.62 -75.22 6.81
N ILE A 630 -38.93 -76.28 7.56
CA ILE A 630 -39.73 -76.29 8.78
C ILE A 630 -38.82 -76.04 10.00
N LYS A 631 -39.12 -74.95 10.71
CA LYS A 631 -39.10 -74.79 12.18
C LYS A 631 -37.97 -75.45 13.01
N ARG A 632 -37.18 -74.53 13.60
CA ARG A 632 -37.07 -74.24 15.06
C ARG A 632 -36.12 -75.11 15.91
N VAL A 633 -35.35 -74.35 16.71
CA VAL A 633 -34.66 -74.68 17.99
C VAL A 633 -33.27 -75.31 17.89
N GLY A 634 -32.26 -74.54 18.32
CA GLY A 634 -30.99 -75.11 18.80
C GLY A 634 -29.77 -74.20 18.71
N ARG A 635 -29.63 -73.29 19.70
CA ARG A 635 -28.46 -72.46 20.06
C ARG A 635 -28.06 -71.29 19.17
#